data_AF-A0A7V9URU6-F1
#
_entry.id   AF-A0A7V9URU6-F1
#
_cell.length_a   1.000
_cell.length_b   1.000
_cell.length_c   1.000
_cell.angle_alpha   90.00
_cell.angle_beta   90.00
_cell.angle_gamma   90.00
#
_symmetry.space_group_name_H-M   'P 1'
#
loop_
_entity.id
_entity.type
_entity.pdbx_description
1 polymer ?
#
loop_
_entity_poly.entity_id
_entity_poly.type
_entity_poly.pdbx_seq_one_letter_code
_entity_poly.pdbx_strand_id
1 'polypeptide(L)'
;MKSRLSTGLALPQYRAPSVCEACGELFVCGATASSCWCQEIPLSDVTRAELRTRYQRCLCRACLENYAEGEKKNGEKEEQVSTGTAH
;
A
#
# COMPACT_ATOMS: atom_id res chain seq x y z
N MET A 1 -28.06 32.14 36.25
CA MET A 1 -27.61 30.77 35.92
C MET A 1 -28.50 30.24 34.79
N LYS A 2 -28.02 30.21 33.54
CA LYS A 2 -28.66 29.42 32.47
C LYS A 2 -27.57 28.92 31.52
N SER A 3 -27.23 27.66 31.76
CA SER A 3 -26.27 26.82 31.04
C SER A 3 -26.48 26.93 29.53
N ARG A 4 -25.45 27.24 28.74
CA ARG A 4 -24.48 26.29 28.16
C ARG A 4 -25.17 24.99 27.69
N LEU A 5 -25.45 24.89 26.40
CA LEU A 5 -25.26 23.64 25.67
C LEU A 5 -24.93 23.92 24.20
N SER A 6 -23.64 23.91 23.92
CA SER A 6 -23.06 23.91 22.59
C SER A 6 -23.28 22.52 21.98
N THR A 7 -24.26 22.39 21.09
CA THR A 7 -24.49 21.14 20.35
C THR A 7 -23.42 20.99 19.27
N GLY A 8 -22.25 20.48 19.68
CA GLY A 8 -21.28 19.92 18.75
C GLY A 8 -21.76 18.56 18.26
N LEU A 9 -22.47 18.52 17.14
CA LEU A 9 -22.62 17.28 16.36
C LEU A 9 -21.26 16.96 15.72
N ALA A 10 -20.35 16.38 16.50
CA ALA A 10 -19.15 15.75 15.97
C ALA A 10 -19.59 14.50 15.19
N LEU A 11 -19.69 14.60 13.86
CA LEU A 11 -19.90 13.47 12.96
C LEU A 11 -18.69 12.53 13.06
N PRO A 12 -18.77 11.37 13.75
CA PRO A 12 -17.57 10.65 14.15
C PRO A 12 -16.93 9.82 13.03
N GLN A 13 -17.53 9.77 11.83
CA GLN A 13 -17.30 8.66 10.91
C GLN A 13 -16.86 9.04 9.48
N TYR A 14 -16.80 10.32 9.12
CA TYR A 14 -16.31 10.71 7.80
C TYR A 14 -14.77 10.65 7.79
N ARG A 15 -14.28 9.41 7.71
CA ARG A 15 -12.86 9.09 7.60
C ARG A 15 -12.37 9.71 6.28
N ALA A 16 -11.49 10.71 6.38
CA ALA A 16 -11.00 11.39 5.20
C ALA A 16 -10.23 10.40 4.30
N PRO A 17 -10.58 10.29 3.02
CA PRO A 17 -9.77 9.53 2.08
C PRO A 17 -8.34 10.11 2.06
N SER A 18 -7.35 9.22 1.99
CA SER A 18 -5.96 9.58 1.76
C SER A 18 -5.69 9.71 0.27
N VAL A 19 -4.73 10.56 -0.10
CA VAL A 19 -4.29 10.73 -1.49
C VAL A 19 -3.12 9.79 -1.76
N CYS A 20 -3.19 9.00 -2.82
CA CYS A 20 -2.10 8.12 -3.26
C CYS A 20 -0.92 8.95 -3.77
N GLU A 21 0.30 8.68 -3.32
CA GLU A 21 1.49 9.41 -3.78
C GLU A 21 1.92 9.02 -5.21
N ALA A 22 1.57 7.82 -5.67
CA ALA A 22 1.92 7.36 -7.01
C ALA A 22 0.96 7.89 -8.10
N CYS A 23 -0.37 7.87 -7.84
CA CYS A 23 -1.37 8.24 -8.85
C CYS A 23 -2.21 9.48 -8.50
N GLY A 24 -2.16 9.97 -7.26
CA GLY A 24 -2.98 11.10 -6.81
C GLY A 24 -4.44 10.77 -6.51
N GLU A 25 -4.86 9.51 -6.65
CA GLU A 25 -6.25 9.09 -6.43
C GLU A 25 -6.62 9.06 -4.94
N LEU A 26 -7.87 9.39 -4.64
CA LEU A 26 -8.42 9.29 -3.29
C LEU A 26 -8.72 7.83 -2.94
N PHE A 27 -8.15 7.34 -1.84
CA PHE A 27 -8.33 5.97 -1.38
C PHE A 27 -8.40 5.88 0.15
N VAL A 28 -8.93 4.77 0.65
CA VAL A 28 -8.96 4.49 2.10
C VAL A 28 -7.80 3.56 2.45
N CYS A 29 -6.92 4.02 3.35
CA CYS A 29 -5.76 3.24 3.76
C CYS A 29 -6.18 2.03 4.62
N GLY A 30 -5.80 0.83 4.16
CA GLY A 30 -6.05 -0.42 4.88
C GLY A 30 -5.35 -0.52 6.24
N ALA A 31 -4.29 0.26 6.49
CA ALA A 31 -3.65 0.30 7.82
C ALA A 31 -4.60 0.76 8.95
N THR A 32 -5.73 1.38 8.60
CA THR A 32 -6.81 1.72 9.55
C THR A 32 -7.89 0.65 9.68
N ALA A 33 -7.87 -0.35 8.79
CA ALA A 33 -8.58 -1.62 8.92
C ALA A 33 -7.67 -2.65 9.63
N SER A 34 -8.16 -3.86 9.87
CA SER A 34 -7.39 -4.96 10.47
C SER A 34 -6.16 -5.37 9.65
N SER A 35 -6.08 -5.03 8.36
CA SER A 35 -4.95 -5.33 7.47
C SER A 35 -4.71 -4.24 6.42
N CYS A 36 -3.44 -3.97 6.10
CA CYS A 36 -3.05 -3.07 5.02
C CYS A 36 -2.82 -3.83 3.72
N TRP A 37 -3.31 -3.29 2.59
CA TRP A 37 -3.09 -3.86 1.25
C TRP A 37 -1.60 -4.08 0.93
N CYS A 38 -0.70 -3.24 1.49
CA CYS A 38 0.74 -3.43 1.35
C CYS A 38 1.28 -4.75 1.91
N GLN A 39 0.53 -5.42 2.81
CA GLN A 39 0.86 -6.73 3.36
C GLN A 39 0.04 -7.85 2.73
N GLU A 40 -1.13 -7.53 2.18
CA GLU A 40 -2.04 -8.51 1.58
C GLU A 40 -1.68 -8.81 0.11
N ILE A 41 -1.16 -7.81 -0.60
CA ILE A 41 -0.73 -7.95 -1.99
C ILE A 41 0.65 -8.64 -2.02
N PRO A 42 0.80 -9.75 -2.76
CA PRO A 42 2.06 -10.47 -2.88
C PRO A 42 3.03 -9.66 -3.75
N LEU A 43 3.87 -8.85 -3.11
CA LEU A 43 5.01 -8.15 -3.71
C LEU A 43 6.29 -8.80 -3.22
N SER A 44 7.34 -8.82 -4.04
CA SER A 44 8.66 -9.25 -3.55
C SER A 44 9.16 -8.30 -2.45
N ASP A 45 9.99 -8.81 -1.55
CA ASP A 45 10.62 -8.01 -0.52
C ASP A 45 11.44 -6.84 -1.09
N VAL A 46 12.10 -7.07 -2.24
CA VAL A 46 12.89 -6.06 -2.95
C VAL A 46 12.00 -4.90 -3.40
N THR A 47 10.92 -5.20 -4.10
CA THR A 47 9.99 -4.18 -4.61
C THR A 47 9.24 -3.50 -3.48
N ARG A 48 8.89 -4.22 -2.42
CA ARG A 48 8.30 -3.62 -1.22
C ARG A 48 9.28 -2.66 -0.53
N ALA A 49 10.56 -3.00 -0.44
CA ALA A 49 11.59 -2.12 0.12
C ALA A 49 11.83 -0.89 -0.78
N GLU A 50 11.83 -1.07 -2.11
CA GLU A 50 11.95 0.03 -3.06
C GLU A 50 10.77 0.99 -2.91
N LEU A 51 9.53 0.48 -2.93
CA LEU A 51 8.32 1.29 -2.77
C LEU A 51 8.33 2.07 -1.45
N ARG A 52 8.78 1.44 -0.36
CA ARG A 52 8.90 2.08 0.96
C ARG A 52 10.00 3.15 1.02
N THR A 53 11.01 3.07 0.14
CA THR A 53 12.08 4.07 0.02
C THR A 53 11.68 5.20 -0.93
N ARG A 54 10.96 4.87 -2.00
CA ARG A 54 10.48 5.79 -3.04
C ARG A 54 9.32 6.67 -2.56
N TYR A 55 8.39 6.08 -1.82
CA TYR A 55 7.16 6.71 -1.38
C TYR A 55 7.15 6.84 0.14
N GLN A 56 6.92 8.07 0.62
CA GLN A 56 6.83 8.35 2.06
C GLN A 56 5.39 8.23 2.59
N ARG A 57 4.41 8.22 1.69
CA ARG A 57 2.98 8.08 2.00
C ARG A 57 2.42 6.75 1.50
N CYS A 58 1.17 6.49 1.87
CA CYS A 58 0.48 5.27 1.50
C CYS A 58 0.11 5.25 0.01
N LEU A 59 0.21 4.07 -0.59
CA LEU A 59 -0.22 3.80 -1.97
C LEU A 59 -1.60 3.15 -1.97
N CYS A 60 -2.39 3.42 -3.02
CA CYS A 60 -3.67 2.76 -3.22
C CYS A 60 -3.48 1.31 -3.69
N ARG A 61 -4.52 0.49 -3.51
CA ARG A 61 -4.55 -0.92 -3.91
C ARG A 61 -4.21 -1.10 -5.40
N ALA A 62 -4.81 -0.29 -6.28
CA ALA A 62 -4.59 -0.37 -7.72
C ALA A 62 -3.12 -0.13 -8.11
N CYS A 63 -2.44 0.83 -7.47
CA CYS A 63 -1.01 1.04 -7.71
C CYS A 63 -0.18 -0.18 -7.26
N LEU A 64 -0.45 -0.71 -6.06
CA LEU A 64 0.26 -1.88 -5.55
C LEU A 64 0.03 -3.12 -6.42
N GLU A 65 -1.19 -3.35 -6.90
CA GLU A 65 -1.52 -4.44 -7.84
C GLU A 65 -0.76 -4.26 -9.16
N ASN A 66 -0.70 -3.05 -9.70
CA ASN A 66 0.06 -2.77 -10.92
C ASN A 66 1.57 -3.05 -10.75
N TYR A 67 2.15 -2.74 -9.58
CA TYR A 67 3.53 -3.14 -9.27
C TYR A 67 3.66 -4.66 -9.17
N ALA A 68 2.72 -5.35 -8.52
CA ALA A 68 2.72 -6.81 -8.42
C ALA A 68 2.58 -7.50 -9.78
N GLU A 69 1.83 -6.91 -10.71
CA GLU A 69 1.75 -7.37 -12.10
C GLU A 69 3.03 -7.09 -12.89
N GLY A 70 3.68 -5.95 -12.64
CA GLY A 70 4.98 -5.60 -13.22
C GLY A 70 6.10 -6.55 -12.79
N GLU A 71 6.12 -6.93 -11.51
CA GLU A 71 7.10 -7.87 -10.91
C GLU A 71 7.12 -9.23 -11.63
N LYS A 72 5.95 -9.77 -11.98
CA LYS A 72 5.82 -11.06 -12.66
C LYS A 72 6.52 -11.08 -14.03
N LYS A 73 6.65 -9.92 -14.68
CA LYS A 73 7.35 -9.79 -15.96
C LYS A 73 8.87 -9.67 -15.82
N ASN A 74 9.36 -9.31 -14.62
CA ASN A 74 10.77 -9.09 -14.36
C ASN A 74 11.46 -10.31 -13.70
N GLY A 75 10.70 -11.14 -12.96
CA GLY A 75 11.21 -12.33 -12.25
C GLY A 75 11.62 -13.51 -13.14
N GLU A 76 11.24 -13.55 -14.42
CA GLU A 76 11.63 -14.64 -15.34
C GLU A 76 13.09 -14.54 -15.85
N LYS A 77 13.88 -13.57 -15.35
CA LYS A 77 15.31 -13.43 -15.68
C LYS A 77 16.30 -13.97 -14.65
N GLU A 78 15.85 -14.44 -13.49
CA GLU A 78 16.74 -14.93 -12.41
C GLU A 78 16.44 -16.39 -12.00
N GLU A 79 16.25 -17.27 -12.98
CA GLU A 79 16.30 -18.72 -12.78
C GLU A 79 17.23 -19.35 -13.83
N GLN A 80 18.49 -18.90 -13.91
CA GLN A 80 19.56 -19.59 -14.64
C GLN A 80 20.94 -19.38 -14.00
N VAL A 81 21.09 -19.60 -12.70
CA VAL A 81 22.43 -19.86 -12.10
C VAL A 81 22.29 -20.91 -11.00
N SER A 82 23.02 -22.03 -11.18
CA SER A 82 23.19 -23.17 -10.26
C SER A 82 22.19 -24.32 -10.49
N THR A 83 22.54 -25.30 -11.32
CA THR A 83 23.43 -26.38 -10.86
C THR A 83 24.26 -26.96 -12.01
N GLY A 84 25.49 -26.46 -12.14
CA GLY A 84 26.58 -27.16 -12.82
C GLY A 84 27.50 -27.79 -11.78
N THR A 85 27.18 -28.99 -11.32
CA THR A 85 28.12 -29.83 -10.55
C THR A 85 28.64 -30.92 -11.48
N ALA A 86 29.93 -30.84 -11.78
CA ALA A 86 30.67 -31.87 -12.49
C ALA A 86 30.70 -33.18 -11.69
N HIS A 87 30.43 -34.31 -12.34
CA HIS A 87 31.08 -35.58 -12.04
C HIS A 87 31.06 -36.48 -13.28
#